data_AF-J3JIT2-F1
#
_entry.id   AF-J3JIT2-F1
#
_cell.length_a   1.000
_cell.length_b   1.000
_cell.length_c   1.000
_cell.angle_alpha   90.00
_cell.angle_beta   90.00
_cell.angle_gamma   90.00
#
_symmetry.space_group_name_H-M   'P 1'
#
loop_
_entity.id
_entity.type
_entity.pdbx_description
1 polymer ?
#
loop_
_entity_poly.entity_id
_entity_poly.type
_entity_poly.pdbx_seq_one_letter_code
_entity_poly.pdbx_strand_id
1 'polypeptide(L)'
;MLFPRSPVGSKKTQLCSFVDIHDLQPGQEWNETIRQQAKTSALLMVRTDHYSIREWTQWEVLEAKKAGMPIVCLSALETGESRGSFLLDHVPTVAYQNHSETSEAFSIIKALNRLIDETLKHALWQNQEVYLEFERHAKNTGHTDNNNRGFDAMPPRLPEPLMLTSFLSEHRKRYPNDNHLWILHPDPPLLPPEHETMVELCILANYSKNNIHLLTPRLFFAAGGTFGHGEPEVKTPNLSIERPLSNFTLSISASASEDLHRLGLTTSHLESVVAETAQLALISGGKISYAGAIGTHSPDLTESVLQVIKKYIEEAQLRQHRQCSQAFYGLTPIHAGHMFNLTVPCTSITSEEVLQKLLSSKTQFASTGKICVINDRGEEVALENTHIWEATSTDRTAEALSSIRKSLYKFAQARLVIGGKTIPKSSDYSDGYIGSIPGIIEETLEALRNRQPVYIAGGFGGAAAVLARSIGLADKIPVPKQTLDAVLHNDMCRDAIDEIRESYRRDVLCLEEEDVKKLATTQRPSEVGGLVVKGLVGHKRTCTNPSD
;
A
#
# COMPACT_ATOMS: atom_id res chain seq x y z
N MET A 1 -44.40 -8.07 2.91
CA MET A 1 -45.51 -7.75 3.83
C MET A 1 -44.99 -7.92 5.26
N LEU A 2 -45.31 -6.95 6.13
CA LEU A 2 -45.04 -6.84 7.58
C LEU A 2 -43.58 -6.73 8.06
N PHE A 3 -43.10 -5.49 8.15
CA PHE A 3 -42.36 -5.02 9.32
C PHE A 3 -43.07 -3.78 9.88
N PRO A 4 -43.69 -3.86 11.08
CA PRO A 4 -44.16 -2.69 11.81
C PRO A 4 -43.05 -2.23 12.75
N ARG A 5 -42.23 -1.26 12.34
CA ARG A 5 -41.54 -0.28 13.20
C ARG A 5 -40.68 0.61 12.32
N SER A 6 -40.87 1.92 12.47
CA SER A 6 -40.16 2.97 11.73
C SER A 6 -38.64 2.76 11.74
N PRO A 7 -37.91 3.17 10.68
CA PRO A 7 -36.46 3.22 10.73
C PRO A 7 -36.06 4.35 11.69
N VAL A 8 -35.69 4.00 12.92
CA VAL A 8 -35.26 4.95 13.97
C VAL A 8 -33.93 5.65 13.59
N GLY A 9 -33.23 5.17 12.56
CA GLY A 9 -31.96 5.73 12.07
C GLY A 9 -32.07 6.96 11.17
N SER A 10 -33.01 6.99 10.21
CA SER A 10 -32.99 8.05 9.16
C SER A 10 -33.42 9.43 9.68
N LYS A 11 -34.26 9.49 10.71
CA LYS A 11 -34.69 10.77 11.32
C LYS A 11 -33.60 11.49 12.11
N LYS A 12 -32.49 10.82 12.45
CA LYS A 12 -31.35 11.42 13.18
C LYS A 12 -30.20 11.85 12.28
N THR A 13 -30.20 11.44 11.01
CA THR A 13 -29.17 11.80 10.03
C THR A 13 -29.72 12.84 9.06
N GLN A 14 -29.01 13.95 8.82
CA GLN A 14 -29.41 14.97 7.82
C GLN A 14 -29.25 14.50 6.36
N LEU A 15 -29.15 13.19 6.13
CA LEU A 15 -29.00 12.60 4.80
C LEU A 15 -30.37 12.51 4.13
N CYS A 16 -30.48 13.01 2.89
CA CYS A 16 -31.64 12.70 2.05
C CYS A 16 -31.64 11.19 1.76
N SER A 17 -32.63 10.47 2.26
CA SER A 17 -32.82 9.04 2.02
C SER A 17 -33.95 8.82 1.02
N PHE A 18 -33.74 7.90 0.08
CA PHE A 18 -34.80 7.32 -0.75
C PHE A 18 -35.03 5.87 -0.33
N VAL A 19 -36.27 5.52 0.00
CA VAL A 19 -36.72 4.18 0.38
C VAL A 19 -37.92 3.83 -0.48
N ASP A 20 -37.79 2.80 -1.34
CA ASP A 20 -38.79 2.45 -2.35
C ASP A 20 -40.21 2.28 -1.79
N ILE A 21 -40.33 1.73 -0.57
CA ILE A 21 -41.62 1.47 0.08
C ILE A 21 -42.32 2.75 0.58
N HIS A 22 -41.57 3.84 0.79
CA HIS A 22 -42.09 5.07 1.39
C HIS A 22 -42.17 6.24 0.40
N ASP A 23 -41.25 6.29 -0.57
CA ASP A 23 -41.05 7.49 -1.40
C ASP A 23 -41.69 7.38 -2.80
N LEU A 24 -42.22 6.22 -3.18
CA LEU A 24 -42.98 6.05 -4.42
C LEU A 24 -44.44 6.44 -4.23
N GLN A 25 -44.89 7.46 -4.96
CA GLN A 25 -46.29 7.88 -4.98
C GLN A 25 -47.12 7.00 -5.92
N PRO A 26 -48.37 6.63 -5.55
CA PRO A 26 -49.26 5.89 -6.44
C PRO A 26 -49.52 6.67 -7.74
N GLY A 27 -49.25 6.05 -8.89
CA GLY A 27 -49.51 6.63 -10.22
C GLY A 27 -48.29 7.26 -10.93
N GLN A 28 -47.10 7.25 -10.33
CA GLN A 28 -45.86 7.55 -11.04
C GLN A 28 -45.36 6.35 -11.86
N GLU A 29 -44.60 6.62 -12.93
CA GLU A 29 -43.73 5.66 -13.63
C GLU A 29 -42.62 5.20 -12.68
N TRP A 30 -42.99 4.41 -11.67
CA TRP A 30 -42.14 3.96 -10.56
C TRP A 30 -40.84 3.32 -11.04
N ASN A 31 -40.88 2.67 -12.21
CA ASN A 31 -39.73 2.04 -12.86
C ASN A 31 -38.65 3.06 -13.27
N GLU A 32 -39.04 4.17 -13.89
CA GLU A 32 -38.09 5.22 -14.29
C GLU A 32 -37.49 5.92 -13.06
N THR A 33 -38.32 6.22 -12.06
CA THR A 33 -37.86 6.86 -10.82
C THR A 33 -36.81 6.04 -10.09
N ILE A 34 -37.05 4.74 -9.89
CA ILE A 34 -36.10 3.85 -9.19
C ILE A 34 -34.81 3.71 -10.00
N ARG A 35 -34.90 3.54 -11.32
CA ARG A 35 -33.71 3.49 -12.19
C ARG A 35 -32.89 4.77 -12.10
N GLN A 36 -33.55 5.92 -12.09
CA GLN A 36 -32.86 7.20 -11.99
C GLN A 36 -32.17 7.33 -10.63
N GLN A 37 -32.85 6.96 -9.53
CA GLN A 37 -32.26 6.99 -8.19
C GLN A 37 -31.07 6.05 -8.05
N ALA A 38 -31.17 4.82 -8.55
CA ALA A 38 -30.07 3.85 -8.54
C ALA A 38 -28.83 4.38 -9.29
N LYS A 39 -29.01 5.23 -10.31
CA LYS A 39 -27.92 5.83 -11.09
C LYS A 39 -27.29 7.06 -10.45
N THR A 40 -27.95 7.70 -9.48
CA THR A 40 -27.50 8.99 -8.92
C THR A 40 -27.21 8.94 -7.43
N SER A 41 -27.61 7.87 -6.74
CA SER A 41 -27.57 7.78 -5.27
C SER A 41 -26.72 6.59 -4.82
N ALA A 42 -26.02 6.74 -3.69
CA ALA A 42 -25.32 5.63 -3.06
C ALA A 42 -26.35 4.60 -2.54
N LEU A 43 -26.10 3.32 -2.77
CA LEU A 43 -27.06 2.24 -2.51
C LEU A 43 -26.66 1.42 -1.28
N LEU A 44 -27.54 1.39 -0.27
CA LEU A 44 -27.46 0.42 0.84
C LEU A 44 -28.34 -0.79 0.52
N MET A 45 -27.72 -1.88 0.08
CA MET A 45 -28.38 -3.15 -0.20
C MET A 45 -28.62 -3.93 1.10
N VAL A 46 -29.87 -4.10 1.53
CA VAL A 46 -30.21 -4.95 2.70
C VAL A 46 -30.52 -6.37 2.24
N ARG A 47 -29.49 -7.23 2.25
CA ARG A 47 -29.55 -8.59 1.70
C ARG A 47 -30.13 -9.56 2.73
N THR A 48 -31.39 -9.96 2.52
CA THR A 48 -32.13 -10.99 3.29
C THR A 48 -32.23 -12.29 2.49
N ASP A 49 -32.73 -13.37 3.11
CA ASP A 49 -32.82 -14.72 2.52
C ASP A 49 -33.54 -14.78 1.15
N HIS A 50 -34.42 -13.81 0.86
CA HIS A 50 -35.15 -13.72 -0.41
C HIS A 50 -34.69 -12.56 -1.32
N TYR A 51 -33.64 -11.84 -0.95
CA TYR A 51 -33.22 -10.65 -1.69
C TYR A 51 -32.64 -11.01 -3.06
N SER A 52 -31.83 -12.06 -3.14
CA SER A 52 -31.16 -12.49 -4.38
C SER A 52 -32.08 -12.99 -5.48
N ILE A 53 -33.26 -13.51 -5.14
CA ILE A 53 -34.21 -14.09 -6.10
C ILE A 53 -35.22 -13.08 -6.66
N ARG A 54 -35.28 -11.87 -6.10
CA ARG A 54 -36.17 -10.83 -6.60
C ARG A 54 -35.52 -10.16 -7.82
N GLU A 55 -36.24 -10.15 -8.93
CA GLU A 55 -35.75 -9.53 -10.16
C GLU A 55 -35.47 -8.04 -9.96
N TRP A 56 -36.34 -7.37 -9.21
CA TRP A 56 -36.27 -5.92 -9.01
C TRP A 56 -35.01 -5.48 -8.25
N THR A 57 -34.65 -6.21 -7.20
CA THR A 57 -33.43 -5.93 -6.42
C THR A 57 -32.17 -6.17 -7.24
N GLN A 58 -32.18 -7.17 -8.13
CA GLN A 58 -31.09 -7.39 -9.08
C GLN A 58 -30.96 -6.22 -10.05
N TRP A 59 -32.07 -5.66 -10.53
CA TRP A 59 -32.07 -4.50 -11.42
C TRP A 59 -31.53 -3.23 -10.76
N GLU A 60 -31.93 -2.94 -9.52
CA GLU A 60 -31.42 -1.79 -8.76
C GLU A 60 -29.90 -1.83 -8.63
N VAL A 61 -29.36 -2.98 -8.20
CA VAL A 61 -27.91 -3.15 -8.07
C VAL A 61 -27.22 -3.12 -9.43
N LEU A 62 -27.80 -3.72 -10.46
CA LEU A 62 -27.28 -3.68 -11.83
C LEU A 62 -27.15 -2.24 -12.36
N GLU A 63 -28.18 -1.42 -12.21
CA GLU A 63 -28.16 -0.04 -12.70
C GLU A 63 -27.21 0.84 -11.88
N ALA A 64 -27.14 0.65 -10.56
CA ALA A 64 -26.15 1.31 -9.72
C ALA A 64 -24.70 0.94 -10.11
N LYS A 65 -24.45 -0.37 -10.36
CA LYS A 65 -23.14 -0.86 -10.85
C LYS A 65 -22.74 -0.20 -12.16
N LYS A 66 -23.63 -0.21 -13.17
CA LYS A 66 -23.38 0.41 -14.48
C LYS A 66 -23.09 1.91 -14.39
N ALA A 67 -23.75 2.61 -13.48
CA ALA A 67 -23.52 4.04 -13.23
C ALA A 67 -22.26 4.31 -12.38
N GLY A 68 -21.58 3.28 -11.88
CA GLY A 68 -20.42 3.42 -11.01
C GLY A 68 -20.76 3.91 -9.60
N MET A 69 -22.03 3.85 -9.18
CA MET A 69 -22.46 4.33 -7.88
C MET A 69 -21.91 3.46 -6.74
N PRO A 70 -21.62 4.05 -5.55
CA PRO A 70 -21.22 3.31 -4.36
C PRO A 70 -22.34 2.37 -3.91
N ILE A 71 -21.98 1.12 -3.59
CA ILE A 71 -22.92 0.11 -3.09
C ILE A 71 -22.31 -0.55 -1.86
N VAL A 72 -23.08 -0.66 -0.78
CA VAL A 72 -22.71 -1.44 0.41
C VAL A 72 -23.81 -2.42 0.75
N CYS A 73 -23.44 -3.66 1.06
CA CYS A 73 -24.34 -4.70 1.51
C CYS A 73 -24.41 -4.73 3.03
N LEU A 74 -25.62 -4.67 3.59
CA LEU A 74 -25.91 -5.14 4.94
C LEU A 74 -26.51 -6.55 4.81
N SER A 75 -25.71 -7.56 5.14
CA SER A 75 -26.11 -8.97 5.09
C SER A 75 -26.93 -9.33 6.32
N ALA A 76 -28.25 -9.36 6.16
CA ALA A 76 -29.25 -9.78 7.14
C ALA A 76 -29.84 -11.15 6.78
N LEU A 77 -28.95 -12.09 6.46
CA LEU A 77 -29.31 -13.49 6.24
C LEU A 77 -29.57 -14.17 7.58
N GLU A 78 -30.66 -14.93 7.67
CA GLU A 78 -31.02 -15.71 8.87
C GLU A 78 -30.78 -17.20 8.63
N THR A 79 -31.35 -17.72 7.55
CA THR A 79 -31.20 -19.13 7.15
C THR A 79 -30.21 -19.29 5.99
N GLY A 80 -30.02 -18.23 5.20
CA GLY A 80 -29.20 -18.23 3.99
C GLY A 80 -30.03 -18.14 2.72
N GLU A 81 -29.35 -18.03 1.58
CA GLU A 81 -30.01 -17.93 0.28
C GLU A 81 -30.03 -19.28 -0.41
N SER A 82 -31.17 -19.66 -0.99
CA SER A 82 -31.27 -20.86 -1.84
C SER A 82 -30.44 -20.74 -3.12
N ARG A 83 -30.21 -19.51 -3.58
CA ARG A 83 -29.39 -19.17 -4.75
C ARG A 83 -28.82 -17.75 -4.60
N GLY A 84 -27.50 -17.60 -4.74
CA GLY A 84 -26.86 -16.29 -4.82
C GLY A 84 -27.01 -15.63 -6.20
N SER A 85 -26.58 -14.38 -6.32
CA SER A 85 -26.55 -13.65 -7.60
C SER A 85 -25.24 -12.89 -7.77
N PHE A 86 -24.52 -13.18 -8.85
CA PHE A 86 -23.26 -12.51 -9.20
C PHE A 86 -23.44 -10.99 -9.38
N LEU A 87 -24.66 -10.54 -9.69
CA LEU A 87 -25.00 -9.11 -9.77
C LEU A 87 -24.86 -8.42 -8.41
N LEU A 88 -25.04 -9.15 -7.31
CA LEU A 88 -25.04 -8.62 -5.94
C LEU A 88 -23.68 -8.72 -5.25
N ASP A 89 -22.72 -9.44 -5.83
CA ASP A 89 -21.42 -9.68 -5.23
C ASP A 89 -20.41 -8.57 -5.59
N HIS A 90 -19.17 -8.70 -5.12
CA HIS A 90 -18.10 -7.72 -5.35
C HIS A 90 -18.44 -6.31 -4.81
N VAL A 91 -19.16 -6.27 -3.68
CA VAL A 91 -19.49 -5.05 -2.92
C VAL A 91 -19.08 -5.23 -1.46
N PRO A 92 -18.61 -4.17 -0.76
CA PRO A 92 -18.34 -4.24 0.66
C PRO A 92 -19.56 -4.70 1.45
N THR A 93 -19.36 -5.69 2.34
CA THR A 93 -20.44 -6.32 3.09
C THR A 93 -20.23 -6.17 4.59
N VAL A 94 -21.27 -5.72 5.29
CA VAL A 94 -21.37 -5.66 6.75
C VAL A 94 -22.34 -6.74 7.21
N ALA A 95 -21.91 -7.60 8.12
CA ALA A 95 -22.78 -8.59 8.74
C ALA A 95 -23.76 -7.91 9.71
N TYR A 96 -25.05 -8.25 9.60
CA TYR A 96 -26.06 -7.83 10.56
C TYR A 96 -26.02 -8.75 11.80
N GLN A 97 -25.93 -8.14 12.98
CA GLN A 97 -25.94 -8.87 14.26
C GLN A 97 -27.23 -8.57 15.02
N ASN A 98 -27.99 -9.62 15.32
CA ASN A 98 -29.31 -9.53 15.95
C ASN A 98 -29.35 -10.18 17.36
N HIS A 99 -28.29 -9.98 18.16
CA HIS A 99 -28.22 -10.55 19.51
C HIS A 99 -28.89 -9.67 20.57
N SER A 100 -29.05 -8.37 20.28
CA SER A 100 -29.62 -7.34 21.16
C SER A 100 -29.91 -6.06 20.35
N GLU A 101 -30.78 -5.19 20.87
CA GLU A 101 -31.03 -3.86 20.25
C GLU A 101 -29.74 -3.06 20.02
N THR A 102 -28.76 -3.18 20.93
CA THR A 102 -27.45 -2.52 20.81
C THR A 102 -26.64 -3.06 19.63
N SER A 103 -26.61 -4.39 19.42
CA SER A 103 -25.88 -5.00 18.31
C SER A 103 -26.52 -4.72 16.95
N GLU A 104 -27.86 -4.61 16.91
CA GLU A 104 -28.59 -4.22 15.70
C GLU A 104 -28.21 -2.79 15.31
N ALA A 105 -28.33 -1.85 16.26
CA ALA A 105 -27.97 -0.45 16.06
C ALA A 105 -26.50 -0.30 15.64
N PHE A 106 -25.59 -1.06 16.26
CA PHE A 106 -24.17 -1.06 15.90
C PHE A 106 -23.93 -1.54 14.46
N SER A 107 -24.60 -2.61 14.04
CA SER A 107 -24.48 -3.14 12.67
C SER A 107 -24.98 -2.15 11.62
N ILE A 108 -26.09 -1.47 11.90
CA ILE A 108 -26.66 -0.44 11.03
C ILE A 108 -25.70 0.76 10.93
N ILE A 109 -25.19 1.26 12.06
CA ILE A 109 -24.23 2.38 12.07
C ILE A 109 -22.96 1.99 11.30
N LYS A 110 -22.47 0.76 11.48
CA LYS A 110 -21.30 0.25 10.76
C LYS A 110 -21.53 0.20 9.26
N ALA A 111 -22.71 -0.23 8.80
CA ALA A 111 -23.07 -0.25 7.39
C ALA A 111 -23.20 1.16 6.79
N LEU A 112 -23.80 2.11 7.52
CA LEU A 112 -23.90 3.50 7.10
C LEU A 112 -22.53 4.17 7.03
N ASN A 113 -21.68 4.00 8.04
CA ASN A 113 -20.30 4.49 8.01
C ASN A 113 -19.54 3.91 6.82
N ARG A 114 -19.72 2.62 6.54
CA ARG A 114 -19.10 2.00 5.37
C ARG A 114 -19.62 2.58 4.05
N LEU A 115 -20.91 2.90 3.95
CA LEU A 115 -21.47 3.55 2.76
C LEU A 115 -20.92 4.96 2.57
N ILE A 116 -20.76 5.72 3.67
CA ILE A 116 -20.11 7.03 3.65
C ILE A 116 -18.66 6.89 3.17
N ASP A 117 -17.90 5.90 3.68
CA ASP A 117 -16.53 5.65 3.24
C ASP A 117 -16.45 5.37 1.74
N GLU A 118 -17.31 4.49 1.21
CA GLU A 118 -17.34 4.18 -0.23
C GLU A 118 -17.79 5.37 -1.08
N THR A 119 -18.70 6.20 -0.58
CA THR A 119 -19.12 7.44 -1.24
C THR A 119 -18.00 8.46 -1.27
N LEU A 120 -17.26 8.61 -0.17
CA LEU A 120 -16.10 9.49 -0.11
C LEU A 120 -14.99 9.00 -1.03
N LYS A 121 -14.69 7.69 -1.06
CA LYS A 121 -13.73 7.11 -2.01
C LYS A 121 -14.11 7.39 -3.45
N HIS A 122 -15.38 7.19 -3.80
CA HIS A 122 -15.90 7.49 -5.12
C HIS A 122 -15.73 8.98 -5.49
N ALA A 123 -16.11 9.88 -4.59
CA ALA A 123 -15.94 11.32 -4.80
C ALA A 123 -14.45 11.72 -4.92
N LEU A 124 -13.57 11.15 -4.10
CA LEU A 124 -12.14 11.40 -4.19
C LEU A 124 -11.55 10.87 -5.50
N TRP A 125 -11.98 9.68 -5.95
CA TRP A 125 -11.56 9.10 -7.21
C TRP A 125 -11.91 10.00 -8.40
N GLN A 126 -13.13 10.55 -8.42
CA GLN A 126 -13.56 11.51 -9.45
C GLN A 126 -12.76 12.81 -9.45
N ASN A 127 -12.16 13.20 -8.32
CA ASN A 127 -11.36 14.42 -8.20
C ASN A 127 -9.85 14.22 -8.43
N GLN A 128 -9.38 13.02 -8.76
CA GLN A 128 -7.95 12.80 -8.97
C GLN A 128 -7.48 13.47 -10.28
N GLU A 129 -6.74 14.57 -10.14
CA GLU A 129 -6.31 15.49 -11.22
C GLU A 129 -5.56 14.82 -12.37
N VAL A 130 -4.73 13.80 -12.10
CA VAL A 130 -3.97 13.04 -13.12
C VAL A 130 -4.90 12.41 -14.18
N TYR A 131 -6.17 12.23 -13.86
CA TYR A 131 -7.16 11.60 -14.73
C TYR A 131 -8.21 12.57 -15.26
N LEU A 132 -8.28 13.81 -14.75
CA LEU A 132 -9.20 14.83 -15.25
C LEU A 132 -8.84 15.30 -16.68
N GLU A 133 -7.60 15.09 -17.13
CA GLU A 133 -7.22 15.32 -18.53
C GLU A 133 -8.05 14.45 -19.50
N PHE A 134 -8.44 13.24 -19.08
CA PHE A 134 -9.32 12.33 -19.85
C PHE A 134 -10.69 12.97 -20.14
N GLU A 135 -11.37 13.52 -19.13
CA GLU A 135 -12.72 14.10 -19.31
C GLU A 135 -12.72 15.39 -20.14
N ARG A 136 -11.68 16.22 -19.99
CA ARG A 136 -11.58 17.50 -20.73
C ARG A 136 -11.25 17.29 -22.21
N HIS A 137 -10.48 16.26 -22.55
CA HIS A 137 -10.10 15.97 -23.94
C HIS A 137 -11.16 15.16 -24.70
N ALA A 138 -11.91 14.26 -24.04
CA ALA A 138 -13.03 13.54 -24.67
C ALA A 138 -14.14 14.47 -25.21
N LYS A 139 -14.24 15.71 -24.68
CA LYS A 139 -15.16 16.74 -25.16
C LYS A 139 -14.61 17.61 -26.31
N ASN A 140 -13.31 17.55 -26.62
CA ASN A 140 -12.62 18.54 -27.46
C ASN A 140 -11.95 18.00 -28.74
N THR A 141 -12.04 16.72 -29.09
CA THR A 141 -11.40 16.20 -30.31
C THR A 141 -12.38 15.93 -31.46
N GLY A 142 -12.23 16.72 -32.52
CA GLY A 142 -12.59 16.30 -33.88
C GLY A 142 -11.80 15.05 -34.27
N HIS A 143 -12.45 14.17 -35.03
CA HIS A 143 -11.99 12.84 -35.37
C HIS A 143 -10.70 12.85 -36.21
N THR A 144 -9.59 12.29 -35.70
CA THR A 144 -8.48 11.76 -36.53
C THR A 144 -7.55 10.74 -35.85
N ASP A 145 -7.58 10.52 -34.52
CA ASP A 145 -6.68 9.55 -33.88
C ASP A 145 -7.29 8.13 -33.85
N ASN A 146 -6.49 7.13 -34.24
CA ASN A 146 -6.86 5.69 -34.26
C ASN A 146 -6.96 5.06 -32.87
N ASN A 147 -6.69 5.83 -31.81
CA ASN A 147 -6.61 5.34 -30.45
C ASN A 147 -7.11 6.40 -29.46
N ASN A 148 -7.59 5.95 -28.31
CA ASN A 148 -7.95 6.79 -27.19
C ASN A 148 -6.69 7.42 -26.57
N ARG A 149 -6.76 8.69 -26.17
CA ARG A 149 -5.66 9.35 -25.46
C ARG A 149 -5.80 9.06 -23.97
N GLY A 150 -4.83 8.33 -23.41
CA GLY A 150 -4.76 7.96 -22.00
C GLY A 150 -5.40 6.64 -21.64
N PHE A 151 -5.87 6.53 -20.39
CA PHE A 151 -6.50 5.29 -19.93
C PHE A 151 -7.86 5.08 -20.61
N ASP A 152 -8.14 3.84 -20.98
CA ASP A 152 -9.38 3.44 -21.66
C ASP A 152 -10.57 3.37 -20.71
N ALA A 153 -10.35 2.92 -19.47
CA ALA A 153 -11.38 2.92 -18.45
C ALA A 153 -10.81 3.24 -17.07
N MET A 154 -11.62 3.92 -16.26
CA MET A 154 -11.27 4.31 -14.89
C MET A 154 -12.39 4.05 -13.88
N PRO A 155 -12.85 2.79 -13.75
CA PRO A 155 -13.97 2.48 -12.89
C PRO A 155 -13.66 2.90 -11.43
N PRO A 156 -14.62 3.49 -10.70
CA PRO A 156 -14.42 3.97 -9.32
C PRO A 156 -14.34 2.84 -8.27
N ARG A 157 -14.18 1.60 -8.74
CA ARG A 157 -14.23 0.35 -7.98
C ARG A 157 -13.49 -0.72 -8.78
N LEU A 158 -13.18 -1.83 -8.13
CA LEU A 158 -12.51 -2.95 -8.80
C LEU A 158 -13.34 -3.39 -10.02
N PRO A 159 -12.69 -3.62 -11.17
CA PRO A 159 -13.37 -3.95 -12.40
C PRO A 159 -13.92 -5.37 -12.30
N GLU A 160 -15.19 -5.53 -12.69
CA GLU A 160 -15.91 -6.80 -12.66
C GLU A 160 -16.45 -7.14 -14.07
N PRO A 161 -16.71 -8.42 -14.38
CA PRO A 161 -17.18 -8.84 -15.71
C PRO A 161 -18.40 -8.07 -16.22
N LEU A 162 -19.33 -7.73 -15.33
CA LEU A 162 -20.54 -6.99 -15.66
C LEU A 162 -20.23 -5.59 -16.22
N MET A 163 -19.29 -4.87 -15.59
CA MET A 163 -18.82 -3.57 -16.07
C MET A 163 -18.09 -3.72 -17.39
N LEU A 164 -17.18 -4.69 -17.45
CA LEU A 164 -16.26 -4.87 -18.56
C LEU A 164 -16.97 -5.18 -19.87
N THR A 165 -18.01 -6.03 -19.85
CA THR A 165 -18.74 -6.42 -21.07
C THR A 165 -19.40 -5.22 -21.78
N SER A 166 -20.02 -4.32 -21.02
CA SER A 166 -20.61 -3.09 -21.58
C SER A 166 -19.54 -2.17 -22.16
N PHE A 167 -18.48 -1.95 -21.39
CA PHE A 167 -17.37 -1.10 -21.77
C PHE A 167 -16.60 -1.62 -23.01
N LEU A 168 -16.24 -2.91 -23.04
CA LEU A 168 -15.51 -3.51 -24.17
C LEU A 168 -16.31 -3.41 -25.48
N SER A 169 -17.63 -3.58 -25.40
CA SER A 169 -18.52 -3.46 -26.56
C SER A 169 -18.56 -2.03 -27.10
N GLU A 170 -18.61 -1.03 -26.22
CA GLU A 170 -18.59 0.39 -26.60
C GLU A 170 -17.23 0.83 -27.12
N HIS A 171 -16.14 0.48 -26.42
CA HIS A 171 -14.78 0.82 -26.81
C HIS A 171 -14.44 0.22 -28.18
N ARG A 172 -14.76 -1.06 -28.44
CA ARG A 172 -14.53 -1.68 -29.74
C ARG A 172 -15.29 -1.04 -30.90
N LYS A 173 -16.49 -0.53 -30.65
CA LYS A 173 -17.24 0.22 -31.68
C LYS A 173 -16.59 1.56 -31.98
N ARG A 174 -15.99 2.19 -30.97
CA ARG A 174 -15.36 3.50 -31.08
C ARG A 174 -13.93 3.44 -31.64
N TYR A 175 -13.17 2.42 -31.27
CA TYR A 175 -11.77 2.20 -31.61
C TYR A 175 -11.54 0.77 -32.14
N PRO A 176 -12.03 0.43 -33.35
CA PRO A 176 -12.00 -0.94 -33.86
C PRO A 176 -10.59 -1.49 -34.13
N ASN A 177 -9.63 -0.62 -34.39
CA ASN A 177 -8.24 -0.98 -34.71
C ASN A 177 -7.30 -0.94 -33.50
N ASP A 178 -7.79 -0.47 -32.34
CA ASP A 178 -6.99 -0.44 -31.13
C ASP A 178 -6.89 -1.84 -30.52
N ASN A 179 -5.67 -2.26 -30.20
CA ASN A 179 -5.39 -3.56 -29.62
C ASN A 179 -4.82 -3.45 -28.19
N HIS A 180 -4.72 -2.23 -27.68
CA HIS A 180 -4.33 -1.96 -26.30
C HIS A 180 -5.57 -1.73 -25.44
N LEU A 181 -5.42 -2.02 -24.15
CA LEU A 181 -6.47 -1.77 -23.18
C LEU A 181 -5.86 -1.39 -21.85
N TRP A 182 -5.99 -0.11 -21.51
CA TRP A 182 -5.50 0.49 -20.28
C TRP A 182 -6.64 0.74 -19.31
N ILE A 183 -6.79 -0.12 -18.31
CA ILE A 183 -7.78 0.06 -17.24
C ILE A 183 -7.07 0.39 -15.95
N LEU A 184 -7.41 1.55 -15.38
CA LEU A 184 -6.92 1.96 -14.08
C LEU A 184 -8.03 1.92 -13.04
N HIS A 185 -7.82 1.22 -11.93
CA HIS A 185 -8.83 1.09 -10.88
C HIS A 185 -8.25 1.34 -9.48
N PRO A 186 -9.08 1.69 -8.49
CA PRO A 186 -8.62 1.85 -7.11
C PRO A 186 -8.01 0.56 -6.55
N ASP A 187 -7.06 0.71 -5.61
CA ASP A 187 -6.55 -0.42 -4.83
C ASP A 187 -7.66 -1.10 -4.01
N PRO A 188 -7.51 -2.40 -3.69
CA PRO A 188 -6.37 -3.28 -4.02
C PRO A 188 -6.36 -3.77 -5.49
N PRO A 189 -5.21 -4.27 -6.00
CA PRO A 189 -5.17 -4.94 -7.29
C PRO A 189 -6.01 -6.22 -7.29
N LEU A 190 -6.51 -6.61 -8.47
CA LEU A 190 -7.24 -7.87 -8.65
C LEU A 190 -6.39 -9.06 -8.19
N LEU A 191 -7.04 -10.03 -7.54
CA LEU A 191 -6.40 -11.31 -7.25
C LEU A 191 -6.15 -12.07 -8.56
N PRO A 192 -5.16 -12.97 -8.62
CA PRO A 192 -4.79 -13.64 -9.88
C PRO A 192 -5.95 -14.31 -10.63
N PRO A 193 -6.89 -15.05 -9.99
CA PRO A 193 -8.03 -15.62 -10.71
C PRO A 193 -8.98 -14.59 -11.28
N GLU A 194 -9.24 -13.50 -10.53
CA GLU A 194 -10.09 -12.40 -11.01
C GLU A 194 -9.39 -11.70 -12.17
N HIS A 195 -8.10 -11.40 -12.04
CA HIS A 195 -7.29 -10.80 -13.11
C HIS A 195 -7.25 -11.68 -14.37
N GLU A 196 -7.00 -12.98 -14.25
CA GLU A 196 -6.97 -13.92 -15.38
C GLU A 196 -8.34 -13.98 -16.06
N THR A 197 -9.43 -14.09 -15.29
CA THR A 197 -10.79 -14.07 -15.83
C THR A 197 -11.07 -12.76 -16.60
N MET A 198 -10.63 -11.62 -16.06
CA MET A 198 -10.79 -10.33 -16.71
C MET A 198 -9.98 -10.22 -18.01
N VAL A 199 -8.74 -10.75 -18.01
CA VAL A 199 -7.90 -10.83 -19.22
C VAL A 199 -8.55 -11.75 -20.26
N GLU A 200 -9.10 -12.89 -19.88
CA GLU A 200 -9.81 -13.80 -20.79
C GLU A 200 -11.03 -13.12 -21.43
N LEU A 201 -11.81 -12.34 -20.66
CA LEU A 201 -12.92 -11.55 -21.21
C LEU A 201 -12.46 -10.53 -22.24
N CYS A 202 -11.34 -9.85 -21.98
CA CYS A 202 -10.73 -8.94 -22.96
C CYS A 202 -10.24 -9.69 -24.21
N ILE A 203 -9.64 -10.87 -24.06
CA ILE A 203 -9.22 -11.71 -25.20
C ILE A 203 -10.43 -12.13 -26.05
N LEU A 204 -11.54 -12.49 -25.42
CA LEU A 204 -12.81 -12.78 -26.11
C LEU A 204 -13.36 -11.56 -26.88
N ALA A 205 -13.01 -10.35 -26.43
CA ALA A 205 -13.29 -9.10 -27.13
C ALA A 205 -12.16 -8.69 -28.11
N ASN A 206 -11.33 -9.64 -28.55
CA ASN A 206 -10.22 -9.50 -29.52
C ASN A 206 -9.03 -8.63 -29.08
N TYR A 207 -8.83 -8.39 -27.78
CA TYR A 207 -7.62 -7.73 -27.30
C TYR A 207 -6.44 -8.71 -27.17
N SER A 208 -5.22 -8.23 -27.40
CA SER A 208 -4.01 -9.05 -27.25
C SER A 208 -3.61 -9.14 -25.78
N LYS A 209 -3.30 -10.36 -25.30
CA LYS A 209 -2.96 -10.62 -23.89
C LYS A 209 -1.88 -9.67 -23.32
N ASN A 210 -0.83 -9.40 -24.10
CA ASN A 210 0.30 -8.57 -23.68
C ASN A 210 0.00 -7.07 -23.67
N ASN A 211 -1.14 -6.67 -24.23
CA ASN A 211 -1.55 -5.28 -24.39
C ASN A 211 -2.72 -4.92 -23.46
N ILE A 212 -3.11 -5.84 -22.56
CA ILE A 212 -4.14 -5.61 -21.55
C ILE A 212 -3.44 -5.25 -20.24
N HIS A 213 -3.69 -4.04 -19.78
CA HIS A 213 -3.10 -3.47 -18.58
C HIS A 213 -4.21 -3.16 -17.57
N LEU A 214 -4.39 -4.03 -16.60
CA LEU A 214 -5.31 -3.85 -15.45
C LEU A 214 -4.47 -3.41 -14.25
N LEU A 215 -4.39 -2.10 -14.02
CA LEU A 215 -3.44 -1.53 -13.05
C LEU A 215 -4.17 -0.72 -11.97
N THR A 216 -3.55 -0.63 -10.80
CA THR A 216 -3.87 0.41 -9.81
C THR A 216 -2.89 1.56 -9.96
N PRO A 217 -3.22 2.79 -9.49
CA PRO A 217 -2.29 3.91 -9.54
C PRO A 217 -0.91 3.58 -8.95
N ARG A 218 -0.88 2.77 -7.89
CA ARG A 218 0.34 2.30 -7.24
C ARG A 218 1.18 1.42 -8.16
N LEU A 219 0.56 0.43 -8.81
CA LEU A 219 1.25 -0.46 -9.73
C LEU A 219 1.71 0.26 -10.99
N PHE A 220 0.90 1.16 -11.53
CA PHE A 220 1.26 1.99 -12.69
C PHE A 220 2.51 2.83 -12.38
N PHE A 221 2.52 3.53 -11.25
CA PHE A 221 3.66 4.36 -10.88
C PHE A 221 4.92 3.53 -10.59
N ALA A 222 4.79 2.42 -9.85
CA ALA A 222 5.92 1.53 -9.54
C ALA A 222 6.52 0.87 -10.79
N ALA A 223 5.70 0.63 -11.83
CA ALA A 223 6.15 0.15 -13.14
C ALA A 223 6.92 1.21 -13.95
N GLY A 224 7.14 2.40 -13.39
CA GLY A 224 7.73 3.54 -14.08
C GLY A 224 6.76 4.18 -15.05
N GLY A 225 5.46 4.11 -14.75
CA GLY A 225 4.39 4.62 -15.60
C GLY A 225 4.50 6.13 -15.80
N THR A 226 4.39 6.57 -17.06
CA THR A 226 4.32 7.97 -17.45
C THR A 226 3.07 8.20 -18.29
N PHE A 227 2.39 9.31 -18.04
CA PHE A 227 1.17 9.68 -18.73
C PHE A 227 1.17 11.19 -19.02
N GLY A 228 0.65 11.58 -20.19
CA GLY A 228 0.63 12.94 -20.73
C GLY A 228 -0.30 13.02 -21.95
N HIS A 229 0.07 13.73 -23.02
CA HIS A 229 -0.81 13.92 -24.19
C HIS A 229 -1.06 12.68 -25.08
N GLY A 230 -0.52 11.51 -24.75
CA GLY A 230 -0.56 10.27 -25.56
C GLY A 230 -1.04 9.04 -24.78
N GLU A 231 -0.75 7.85 -25.30
CA GLU A 231 -1.01 6.60 -24.57
C GLU A 231 -0.17 6.50 -23.29
N PRO A 232 -0.67 5.85 -22.22
CA PRO A 232 0.14 5.52 -21.07
C PRO A 232 1.31 4.63 -21.46
N GLU A 233 2.49 4.93 -20.93
CA GLU A 233 3.68 4.09 -21.12
C GLU A 233 4.13 3.54 -19.77
N VAL A 234 4.66 2.32 -19.77
CA VAL A 234 5.24 1.68 -18.59
C VAL A 234 6.61 1.12 -18.94
N LYS A 235 7.60 1.38 -18.09
CA LYS A 235 8.96 0.83 -18.29
C LYS A 235 9.01 -0.67 -18.01
N THR A 236 8.11 -1.18 -17.16
CA THR A 236 8.00 -2.59 -16.77
C THR A 236 6.52 -3.01 -16.76
N PRO A 237 5.98 -3.55 -17.87
CA PRO A 237 4.53 -3.76 -18.03
C PRO A 237 3.90 -4.69 -16.99
N ASN A 238 4.68 -5.56 -16.34
CA ASN A 238 4.18 -6.34 -15.21
C ASN A 238 5.27 -6.68 -14.17
N LEU A 239 5.35 -5.87 -13.11
CA LEU A 239 6.29 -6.07 -11.98
C LEU A 239 6.18 -7.47 -11.37
N SER A 240 4.96 -8.01 -11.27
CA SER A 240 4.70 -9.30 -10.60
C SER A 240 5.16 -10.51 -11.43
N ILE A 241 5.19 -10.38 -12.76
CA ILE A 241 5.62 -11.41 -13.70
C ILE A 241 7.13 -11.30 -13.94
N GLU A 242 7.62 -10.12 -14.30
CA GLU A 242 9.03 -9.92 -14.65
C GLU A 242 9.96 -10.01 -13.44
N ARG A 243 9.43 -9.74 -12.23
CA ARG A 243 10.16 -9.79 -10.95
C ARG A 243 11.56 -9.16 -11.06
N PRO A 244 11.65 -7.89 -11.51
CA PRO A 244 12.92 -7.25 -11.83
C PRO A 244 13.83 -7.22 -10.61
N LEU A 245 13.35 -7.11 -9.38
CA LEU A 245 14.17 -7.06 -8.17
C LEU A 245 14.62 -8.43 -7.64
N SER A 246 14.51 -9.51 -8.42
CA SER A 246 15.03 -10.83 -8.03
C SER A 246 16.47 -10.76 -7.53
N ASN A 247 16.74 -11.30 -6.34
CA ASN A 247 18.02 -11.26 -5.62
C ASN A 247 18.48 -9.89 -5.12
N PHE A 248 17.64 -8.85 -5.20
CA PHE A 248 17.92 -7.54 -4.65
C PHE A 248 17.28 -7.39 -3.27
N THR A 249 18.02 -6.85 -2.30
CA THR A 249 17.57 -6.66 -0.92
C THR A 249 17.54 -5.18 -0.57
N LEU A 250 16.36 -4.68 -0.20
CA LEU A 250 16.15 -3.33 0.32
C LEU A 250 16.11 -3.37 1.84
N SER A 251 16.92 -2.54 2.51
CA SER A 251 16.79 -2.30 3.94
C SER A 251 15.86 -1.11 4.20
N ILE A 252 14.99 -1.22 5.21
CA ILE A 252 14.16 -0.11 5.68
C ILE A 252 14.59 0.27 7.09
N SER A 253 14.94 1.55 7.26
CA SER A 253 15.25 2.20 8.52
C SER A 253 14.14 3.19 8.85
N ALA A 254 13.30 2.85 9.82
CA ALA A 254 12.16 3.67 10.17
C ALA A 254 12.01 3.77 11.68
N SER A 255 11.68 4.96 12.17
CA SER A 255 11.38 5.18 13.58
C SER A 255 10.45 6.38 13.73
N ALA A 256 9.60 6.37 14.75
CA ALA A 256 8.75 7.51 15.06
C ALA A 256 9.59 8.73 15.44
N SER A 257 9.10 9.91 15.08
CA SER A 257 9.70 11.19 15.44
C SER A 257 8.74 12.04 16.27
N GLU A 258 9.30 13.01 16.98
CA GLU A 258 8.59 13.85 17.94
C GLU A 258 7.60 14.83 17.26
N ASP A 259 7.79 15.08 15.97
CA ASP A 259 7.05 16.07 15.18
C ASP A 259 5.91 15.48 14.34
N LEU A 260 5.69 14.15 14.35
CA LEU A 260 4.72 13.48 13.48
C LEU A 260 3.32 14.14 13.50
N HIS A 261 2.80 14.42 14.69
CA HIS A 261 1.49 15.05 14.86
C HIS A 261 1.43 16.50 14.35
N ARG A 262 2.53 17.24 14.40
CA ARG A 262 2.61 18.60 13.85
C ARG A 262 2.50 18.61 12.33
N LEU A 263 2.86 17.49 11.70
CA LEU A 263 2.74 17.27 10.26
C LEU A 263 1.35 16.76 9.86
N GLY A 264 0.42 16.60 10.81
CA GLY A 264 -0.87 15.95 10.56
C GLY A 264 -0.77 14.44 10.36
N LEU A 265 0.37 13.84 10.71
CA LEU A 265 0.63 12.41 10.57
C LEU A 265 0.40 11.69 11.90
N THR A 266 0.16 10.39 11.77
CA THR A 266 0.03 9.44 12.89
C THR A 266 1.00 8.28 12.70
N THR A 267 1.25 7.51 13.74
CA THR A 267 2.09 6.31 13.68
C THR A 267 1.63 5.33 12.59
N SER A 268 0.32 5.27 12.31
CA SER A 268 -0.24 4.47 11.22
C SER A 268 0.25 4.89 9.82
N HIS A 269 0.64 6.15 9.64
CA HIS A 269 1.27 6.58 8.38
C HIS A 269 2.67 5.98 8.22
N LEU A 270 3.44 5.85 9.31
CA LEU A 270 4.73 5.17 9.32
C LEU A 270 4.58 3.66 9.06
N GLU A 271 3.61 3.02 9.72
CA GLU A 271 3.26 1.61 9.47
C GLU A 271 2.90 1.39 8.00
N SER A 272 2.09 2.30 7.44
CA SER A 272 1.66 2.24 6.04
C SER A 272 2.81 2.39 5.05
N VAL A 273 3.73 3.34 5.24
CA VAL A 273 4.87 3.52 4.29
C VAL A 273 5.83 2.34 4.34
N VAL A 274 6.08 1.77 5.52
CA VAL A 274 6.90 0.57 5.67
C VAL A 274 6.22 -0.62 4.99
N ALA A 275 4.92 -0.82 5.25
CA ALA A 275 4.14 -1.91 4.67
C ALA A 275 4.04 -1.80 3.14
N GLU A 276 3.75 -0.62 2.60
CA GLU A 276 3.59 -0.40 1.16
C GLU A 276 4.92 -0.54 0.41
N THR A 277 6.01 -0.03 0.97
CA THR A 277 7.34 -0.23 0.39
C THR A 277 7.72 -1.72 0.39
N ALA A 278 7.49 -2.42 1.51
CA ALA A 278 7.75 -3.85 1.60
C ALA A 278 6.93 -4.65 0.56
N GLN A 279 5.65 -4.32 0.42
CA GLN A 279 4.76 -4.99 -0.52
C GLN A 279 5.22 -4.80 -1.96
N LEU A 280 5.53 -3.57 -2.38
CA LEU A 280 5.96 -3.29 -3.76
C LEU A 280 7.32 -3.92 -4.07
N ALA A 281 8.25 -3.95 -3.10
CA ALA A 281 9.52 -4.64 -3.27
C ALA A 281 9.33 -6.16 -3.47
N LEU A 282 8.48 -6.80 -2.66
CA LEU A 282 8.16 -8.23 -2.75
C LEU A 282 7.44 -8.58 -4.05
N ILE A 283 6.45 -7.79 -4.47
CA ILE A 283 5.75 -7.95 -5.76
C ILE A 283 6.75 -7.90 -6.92
N SER A 284 7.76 -7.02 -6.82
CA SER A 284 8.83 -6.90 -7.80
C SER A 284 9.90 -8.00 -7.70
N GLY A 285 9.75 -8.99 -6.81
CA GLY A 285 10.68 -10.10 -6.61
C GLY A 285 11.88 -9.79 -5.70
N GLY A 286 11.87 -8.66 -5.01
CA GLY A 286 12.92 -8.24 -4.08
C GLY A 286 12.74 -8.81 -2.67
N LYS A 287 13.80 -8.72 -1.88
CA LYS A 287 13.87 -9.09 -0.47
C LYS A 287 13.84 -7.84 0.41
N ILE A 288 13.23 -7.92 1.58
CA ILE A 288 13.28 -6.85 2.60
C ILE A 288 14.21 -7.23 3.75
N SER A 289 15.05 -6.29 4.20
CA SER A 289 15.80 -6.40 5.45
C SER A 289 15.32 -5.33 6.43
N TYR A 290 14.87 -5.73 7.61
CA TYR A 290 14.41 -4.81 8.64
C TYR A 290 15.18 -5.04 9.95
N ALA A 291 15.65 -3.96 10.55
CA ALA A 291 16.31 -4.02 11.86
C ALA A 291 15.32 -3.60 12.95
N GLY A 292 14.95 -4.55 13.80
CA GLY A 292 13.95 -4.33 14.85
C GLY A 292 13.54 -5.61 15.55
N ALA A 293 12.59 -5.48 16.48
CA ALA A 293 12.04 -6.61 17.22
C ALA A 293 10.53 -6.44 17.43
N ILE A 294 9.82 -7.55 17.33
CA ILE A 294 8.36 -7.61 17.47
C ILE A 294 7.98 -7.26 18.92
N GLY A 295 7.02 -6.35 19.08
CA GLY A 295 6.43 -5.95 20.36
C GLY A 295 7.35 -5.11 21.25
N THR A 296 8.45 -4.58 20.72
CA THR A 296 9.45 -3.83 21.51
C THR A 296 9.27 -2.31 21.45
N HIS A 297 8.55 -1.82 20.45
CA HIS A 297 8.32 -0.39 20.22
C HIS A 297 6.85 -0.14 19.88
N SER A 298 6.39 1.08 20.16
CA SER A 298 5.09 1.59 19.69
C SER A 298 5.37 2.80 18.80
N PRO A 299 5.04 2.77 17.49
CA PRO A 299 4.41 1.66 16.76
C PRO A 299 5.33 0.46 16.53
N ASP A 300 4.73 -0.72 16.34
CA ASP A 300 5.46 -1.93 15.96
C ASP A 300 5.58 -2.02 14.42
N LEU A 301 6.57 -1.31 13.91
CA LEU A 301 6.91 -1.34 12.49
C LEU A 301 7.42 -2.72 12.04
N THR A 302 7.94 -3.55 12.96
CA THR A 302 8.37 -4.92 12.65
C THR A 302 7.17 -5.78 12.31
N GLU A 303 6.10 -5.73 13.11
CA GLU A 303 4.86 -6.46 12.84
C GLU A 303 4.22 -6.01 11.53
N SER A 304 4.29 -4.70 11.21
CA SER A 304 3.78 -4.17 9.92
C SER A 304 4.46 -4.84 8.71
N VAL A 305 5.79 -5.02 8.76
CA VAL A 305 6.54 -5.76 7.72
C VAL A 305 6.14 -7.23 7.69
N LEU A 306 6.06 -7.89 8.85
CA LEU A 306 5.72 -9.30 8.94
C LEU A 306 4.30 -9.60 8.45
N GLN A 307 3.33 -8.72 8.70
CA GLN A 307 1.96 -8.85 8.19
C GLN A 307 1.92 -8.83 6.66
N VAL A 308 2.68 -7.93 6.03
CA VAL A 308 2.79 -7.87 4.56
C VAL A 308 3.41 -9.15 4.02
N ILE A 309 4.44 -9.67 4.68
CA ILE A 309 5.09 -10.93 4.28
C ILE A 309 4.12 -12.11 4.43
N LYS A 310 3.40 -12.23 5.54
CA LYS A 310 2.39 -13.28 5.77
C LYS A 310 1.36 -13.27 4.64
N LYS A 311 0.80 -12.09 4.34
CA LYS A 311 -0.17 -11.90 3.25
C LYS A 311 0.42 -12.30 1.89
N TYR A 312 1.66 -11.88 1.59
CA TYR A 312 2.33 -12.23 0.35
C TYR A 312 2.56 -13.75 0.22
N ILE A 313 2.98 -14.41 1.31
CA ILE A 313 3.18 -15.87 1.34
C ILE A 313 1.87 -16.59 1.07
N GLU A 314 0.79 -16.21 1.75
CA GLU A 314 -0.54 -16.80 1.54
C GLU A 314 -0.98 -16.67 0.07
N GLU A 315 -0.86 -15.48 -0.50
CA GLU A 315 -1.19 -15.23 -1.91
C GLU A 315 -0.34 -16.08 -2.88
N ALA A 316 0.95 -16.23 -2.58
CA ALA A 316 1.88 -16.90 -3.47
C ALA A 316 1.81 -18.44 -3.34
N GLN A 317 1.53 -18.99 -2.15
CA GLN A 317 1.17 -20.41 -1.95
C GLN A 317 -0.10 -20.76 -2.72
N LEU A 318 -1.12 -19.91 -2.65
CA LEU A 318 -2.36 -20.08 -3.42
C LEU A 318 -2.10 -20.09 -4.94
N ARG A 319 -1.18 -19.24 -5.45
CA ARG A 319 -0.77 -19.29 -6.87
C ARG A 319 -0.12 -20.61 -7.23
N GLN A 320 0.80 -21.11 -6.41
CA GLN A 320 1.49 -22.38 -6.66
C GLN A 320 0.53 -23.56 -6.67
N HIS A 321 -0.47 -23.57 -5.78
CA HIS A 321 -1.51 -24.60 -5.75
C HIS A 321 -2.31 -24.67 -7.05
N ARG A 322 -2.54 -23.51 -7.69
CA ARG A 322 -3.30 -23.43 -8.95
C ARG A 322 -2.50 -23.86 -10.17
N GLN A 323 -1.20 -23.60 -10.20
CA GLN A 323 -0.35 -23.78 -11.38
C GLN A 323 0.41 -25.13 -11.41
N CYS A 324 0.67 -25.75 -10.26
CA CYS A 324 1.27 -27.07 -10.19
C CYS A 324 0.20 -28.16 -10.05
N SER A 325 0.31 -29.24 -10.83
CA SER A 325 -0.35 -30.49 -10.47
C SER A 325 0.10 -30.94 -9.07
N GLN A 326 -0.72 -31.71 -8.35
CA GLN A 326 -0.41 -32.17 -6.97
C GLN A 326 0.98 -32.82 -6.83
N ALA A 327 1.57 -33.31 -7.92
CA ALA A 327 2.91 -33.89 -7.98
C ALA A 327 4.07 -32.87 -7.81
N PHE A 328 3.84 -31.57 -8.03
CA PHE A 328 4.87 -30.51 -7.97
C PHE A 328 4.64 -29.45 -6.90
N TYR A 329 3.58 -29.60 -6.09
CA TYR A 329 3.28 -28.69 -4.99
C TYR A 329 4.43 -28.68 -3.97
N GLY A 330 5.03 -27.51 -3.74
CA GLY A 330 6.17 -27.34 -2.84
C GLY A 330 7.55 -27.59 -3.44
N LEU A 331 7.66 -27.95 -4.73
CA LEU A 331 8.95 -28.14 -5.42
C LEU A 331 9.47 -26.86 -6.11
N THR A 332 8.58 -25.93 -6.46
CA THR A 332 8.95 -24.61 -7.00
C THR A 332 9.05 -23.56 -5.89
N PRO A 333 10.13 -22.79 -5.79
CA PRO A 333 10.24 -21.75 -4.78
C PRO A 333 9.25 -20.61 -5.06
N ILE A 334 8.47 -20.25 -4.04
CA ILE A 334 7.43 -19.20 -4.08
C ILE A 334 8.04 -17.81 -4.44
N HIS A 335 9.29 -17.61 -4.01
CA HIS A 335 10.11 -16.44 -4.26
C HIS A 335 11.55 -16.89 -4.52
N ALA A 336 12.32 -16.13 -5.29
CA ALA A 336 13.75 -16.39 -5.42
C ALA A 336 14.42 -16.16 -4.05
N GLY A 337 14.83 -17.24 -3.38
CA GLY A 337 15.44 -17.19 -2.06
C GLY A 337 14.51 -16.69 -0.94
N HIS A 338 15.10 -16.18 0.12
CA HIS A 338 14.37 -15.63 1.27
C HIS A 338 13.71 -14.29 0.93
N MET A 339 12.43 -14.15 1.26
CA MET A 339 11.62 -12.95 1.07
C MET A 339 11.98 -11.83 2.06
N PHE A 340 12.45 -12.21 3.26
CA PHE A 340 12.85 -11.22 4.26
C PHE A 340 14.03 -11.64 5.13
N ASN A 341 14.64 -10.64 5.77
CA ASN A 341 15.65 -10.77 6.80
C ASN A 341 15.29 -9.84 7.97
N LEU A 342 14.95 -10.40 9.12
CA LEU A 342 14.77 -9.64 10.35
C LEU A 342 16.06 -9.71 11.17
N THR A 343 16.78 -8.59 11.22
CA THR A 343 18.01 -8.44 12.01
C THR A 343 17.67 -7.83 13.35
N VAL A 344 17.51 -8.66 14.37
CA VAL A 344 17.10 -8.25 15.72
C VAL A 344 18.31 -7.66 16.46
N PRO A 345 18.29 -6.39 16.90
CA PRO A 345 19.34 -5.86 17.76
C PRO A 345 19.32 -6.60 19.10
N CYS A 346 20.46 -7.06 19.60
CA CYS A 346 20.53 -7.74 20.91
C CYS A 346 19.91 -6.89 22.03
N THR A 347 20.03 -5.57 21.95
CA THR A 347 19.45 -4.59 22.88
C THR A 347 17.91 -4.62 22.96
N SER A 348 17.25 -5.26 21.99
CA SER A 348 15.78 -5.37 21.94
C SER A 348 15.26 -6.64 22.64
N ILE A 349 16.13 -7.58 22.99
CA ILE A 349 15.77 -8.83 23.66
C ILE A 349 15.81 -8.60 25.17
N THR A 350 14.81 -7.91 25.71
CA THR A 350 14.81 -7.46 27.12
C THR A 350 14.14 -8.43 28.08
N SER A 351 13.47 -9.47 27.57
CA SER A 351 12.79 -10.48 28.39
C SER A 351 12.71 -11.82 27.67
N GLU A 352 12.49 -12.88 28.45
CA GLU A 352 12.28 -14.23 27.91
C GLU A 352 11.02 -14.30 27.01
N GLU A 353 9.99 -13.52 27.31
CA GLU A 353 8.77 -13.45 26.49
C GLU A 353 9.07 -12.96 25.06
N VAL A 354 9.90 -11.93 24.92
CA VAL A 354 10.33 -11.43 23.60
C VAL A 354 11.14 -12.49 22.87
N LEU A 355 12.06 -13.17 23.56
CA LEU A 355 12.88 -14.24 22.97
C LEU A 355 11.99 -15.39 22.47
N GLN A 356 11.01 -15.84 23.25
CA GLN A 356 10.08 -16.90 22.84
C GLN A 356 9.22 -16.51 21.65
N LYS A 357 8.76 -15.24 21.57
CA LYS A 357 8.05 -14.71 20.39
C LYS A 357 8.92 -14.69 19.14
N LEU A 358 10.21 -14.38 19.28
CA LEU A 358 11.16 -14.41 18.16
C LEU A 358 11.44 -15.85 17.72
N LEU A 359 11.56 -16.80 18.66
CA LEU A 359 11.76 -18.22 18.36
C LEU A 359 10.56 -18.82 17.62
N SER A 360 9.33 -18.52 18.06
CA SER A 360 8.11 -18.96 17.36
C SER A 360 7.97 -18.31 15.98
N SER A 361 8.36 -17.05 15.84
CA SER A 361 8.40 -16.39 14.53
C SER A 361 9.45 -17.01 13.62
N LYS A 362 10.64 -17.36 14.15
CA LYS A 362 11.72 -18.00 13.39
C LYS A 362 11.27 -19.34 12.81
N THR A 363 10.52 -20.15 13.58
CA THR A 363 9.98 -21.41 13.08
C THR A 363 8.87 -21.20 12.05
N GLN A 364 7.97 -20.23 12.28
CA GLN A 364 6.91 -19.87 11.33
C GLN A 364 7.46 -19.45 9.97
N PHE A 365 8.57 -18.72 9.94
CA PHE A 365 9.14 -18.15 8.72
C PHE A 365 10.37 -18.88 8.18
N ALA A 366 10.74 -20.04 8.72
CA ALA A 366 11.97 -20.75 8.36
C ALA A 366 12.10 -21.05 6.85
N SER A 367 10.98 -21.23 6.14
CA SER A 367 10.94 -21.51 4.69
C SER A 367 10.94 -20.25 3.81
N THR A 368 10.72 -19.07 4.39
CA THR A 368 10.44 -17.84 3.64
C THR A 368 11.32 -16.66 4.05
N GLY A 369 12.00 -16.72 5.19
CA GLY A 369 12.85 -15.65 5.67
C GLY A 369 13.93 -16.12 6.64
N LYS A 370 14.74 -15.16 7.06
CA LYS A 370 15.78 -15.34 8.08
C LYS A 370 15.51 -14.39 9.24
N ILE A 371 15.56 -14.92 10.46
CA ILE A 371 15.58 -14.12 11.68
C ILE A 371 16.91 -14.40 12.38
N CYS A 372 17.72 -13.37 12.56
CA CYS A 372 19.01 -13.45 13.26
C CYS A 372 19.16 -12.29 14.24
N VAL A 373 20.05 -12.46 15.21
CA VAL A 373 20.38 -11.40 16.18
C VAL A 373 21.70 -10.77 15.79
N ILE A 374 21.80 -9.45 15.93
CA ILE A 374 23.07 -8.73 15.83
C ILE A 374 23.53 -8.43 17.25
N ASN A 375 24.70 -8.96 17.64
CA ASN A 375 25.27 -8.75 18.97
C ASN A 375 25.83 -7.33 19.12
N ASP A 376 26.32 -7.01 20.32
CA ASP A 376 26.92 -5.72 20.68
C ASP A 376 28.24 -5.41 19.94
N ARG A 377 28.78 -6.38 19.20
CA ARG A 377 29.95 -6.23 18.31
C ARG A 377 29.55 -6.06 16.84
N GLY A 378 28.27 -6.04 16.52
CA GLY A 378 27.77 -5.95 15.15
C GLY A 378 27.85 -7.26 14.37
N GLU A 379 28.06 -8.40 15.04
CA GLU A 379 28.16 -9.72 14.41
C GLU A 379 26.82 -10.46 14.43
N GLU A 380 26.58 -11.27 13.40
CA GLU A 380 25.39 -12.10 13.32
C GLU A 380 25.52 -13.30 14.26
N VAL A 381 24.52 -13.49 15.12
CA VAL A 381 24.42 -14.61 16.06
C VAL A 381 23.09 -15.32 15.87
N ALA A 382 23.10 -16.64 15.99
CA ALA A 382 21.90 -17.46 15.99
C ALA A 382 21.02 -17.11 17.21
N LEU A 383 19.71 -17.00 17.01
CA LEU A 383 18.75 -16.63 18.05
C LEU A 383 18.83 -17.54 19.29
N GLU A 384 19.14 -18.82 19.11
CA GLU A 384 19.30 -19.83 20.16
C GLU A 384 20.48 -19.58 21.09
N ASN A 385 21.50 -18.85 20.62
CA ASN A 385 22.71 -18.55 21.38
C ASN A 385 22.66 -17.16 22.04
N THR A 386 21.49 -16.52 22.02
CA THR A 386 21.34 -15.14 22.48
C THR A 386 20.87 -15.10 23.92
N HIS A 387 21.26 -14.03 24.61
CA HIS A 387 20.96 -13.82 26.01
C HIS A 387 20.08 -12.57 26.14
N ILE A 388 19.33 -12.51 27.25
CA ILE A 388 18.55 -11.33 27.60
C ILE A 388 19.50 -10.15 27.80
N TRP A 389 19.22 -9.02 27.16
CA TRP A 389 20.00 -7.80 27.29
C TRP A 389 19.73 -7.11 28.62
N GLU A 390 20.75 -7.12 29.48
CA GLU A 390 20.74 -6.35 30.71
C GLU A 390 21.22 -4.91 30.41
N ALA A 391 20.27 -3.97 30.35
CA ALA A 391 20.51 -2.55 30.14
C ALA A 391 21.17 -1.88 31.38
N THR A 392 22.37 -2.33 31.69
CA THR A 392 23.20 -1.95 32.84
C THR A 392 23.63 -0.48 32.80
N SER A 393 23.84 0.10 31.61
CA SER A 393 24.04 1.53 31.41
C SER A 393 23.54 2.01 30.04
N THR A 394 23.21 3.30 29.95
CA THR A 394 22.82 3.95 28.68
C THR A 394 24.00 3.97 27.70
N ASP A 395 25.23 4.19 28.19
CA ASP A 395 26.44 4.24 27.36
C ASP A 395 26.73 2.89 26.70
N ARG A 396 26.63 1.79 27.45
CA ARG A 396 26.79 0.43 26.90
C ARG A 396 25.74 0.15 25.81
N THR A 397 24.51 0.60 26.03
CA THR A 397 23.43 0.44 25.05
C THR A 397 23.68 1.30 23.80
N ALA A 398 24.23 2.51 23.97
CA ALA A 398 24.61 3.39 22.87
C ALA A 398 25.76 2.80 22.03
N GLU A 399 26.81 2.27 22.67
CA GLU A 399 27.93 1.60 22.00
C GLU A 399 27.45 0.36 21.23
N ALA A 400 26.62 -0.47 21.85
CA ALA A 400 26.05 -1.66 21.19
C ALA A 400 25.20 -1.27 19.97
N LEU A 401 24.31 -0.28 20.10
CA LEU A 401 23.50 0.21 18.98
C LEU A 401 24.37 0.78 17.85
N SER A 402 25.44 1.52 18.16
CA SER A 402 26.37 2.03 17.14
C SER A 402 27.06 0.89 16.40
N SER A 403 27.57 -0.12 17.11
CA SER A 403 28.17 -1.32 16.51
C SER A 403 27.20 -2.08 15.62
N ILE A 404 25.94 -2.20 16.04
CA ILE A 404 24.87 -2.84 15.25
C ILE A 404 24.60 -2.03 13.98
N ARG A 405 24.38 -0.72 14.08
CA ARG A 405 24.10 0.17 12.93
C ARG A 405 25.23 0.12 11.90
N LYS A 406 26.48 0.09 12.34
CA LYS A 406 27.67 -0.09 11.50
C LYS A 406 27.71 -1.39 10.72
N SER A 407 26.99 -2.44 11.14
CA SER A 407 26.98 -3.72 10.42
C SER A 407 25.75 -3.90 9.52
N LEU A 408 24.70 -3.09 9.67
CA LEU A 408 23.44 -3.27 8.95
C LEU A 408 23.57 -3.17 7.42
N TYR A 409 24.56 -2.43 6.89
CA TYR A 409 24.77 -2.33 5.45
C TYR A 409 25.05 -3.70 4.79
N LYS A 410 25.60 -4.66 5.54
CA LYS A 410 25.94 -6.01 5.05
C LYS A 410 24.73 -6.83 4.63
N PHE A 411 23.53 -6.44 5.08
CA PHE A 411 22.30 -7.21 4.88
C PHE A 411 21.43 -6.69 3.73
N ALA A 412 21.84 -5.65 3.01
CA ALA A 412 21.07 -5.08 1.91
C ALA A 412 21.95 -4.45 0.83
N GLN A 413 21.38 -4.23 -0.37
CA GLN A 413 22.04 -3.50 -1.46
C GLN A 413 21.65 -2.03 -1.53
N ALA A 414 20.51 -1.65 -0.94
CA ALA A 414 20.07 -0.26 -0.82
C ALA A 414 19.32 -0.05 0.51
N ARG A 415 19.17 1.22 0.92
CA ARG A 415 18.47 1.59 2.15
C ARG A 415 17.42 2.67 1.91
N LEU A 416 16.25 2.51 2.53
CA LEU A 416 15.25 3.55 2.69
C LEU A 416 15.27 4.06 4.13
N VAL A 417 15.33 5.37 4.32
CA VAL A 417 15.25 6.01 5.65
C VAL A 417 14.00 6.87 5.78
N ILE A 418 13.27 6.73 6.89
CA ILE A 418 11.99 7.39 7.16
C ILE A 418 11.94 7.84 8.62
N GLY A 419 11.53 9.09 8.88
CA GLY A 419 11.31 9.61 10.23
C GLY A 419 12.58 9.67 11.08
N GLY A 420 12.48 9.21 12.33
CA GLY A 420 13.59 9.12 13.27
C GLY A 420 13.59 10.23 14.32
N LYS A 421 13.88 9.84 15.56
CA LYS A 421 14.01 10.74 16.71
C LYS A 421 15.13 11.76 16.50
N THR A 422 14.90 12.98 16.97
CA THR A 422 15.85 14.09 16.88
C THR A 422 16.30 14.60 18.25
N ILE A 423 15.63 14.20 19.32
CA ILE A 423 15.95 14.59 20.69
C ILE A 423 16.70 13.44 21.39
N PRO A 424 17.87 13.67 22.00
CA PRO A 424 18.59 12.63 22.73
C PRO A 424 17.81 12.21 23.98
N LYS A 425 17.95 10.93 24.36
CA LYS A 425 17.37 10.42 25.60
C LYS A 425 18.06 11.06 26.80
N SER A 426 17.28 11.60 27.73
CA SER A 426 17.76 12.22 28.97
C SER A 426 16.88 11.82 30.16
N SER A 427 17.23 12.28 31.36
CA SER A 427 16.37 12.15 32.56
C SER A 427 14.99 12.79 32.35
N ASP A 428 14.96 13.89 31.59
CA ASP A 428 13.78 14.72 31.40
C ASP A 428 12.99 14.29 30.15
N TYR A 429 13.62 13.51 29.26
CA TYR A 429 13.03 13.01 28.03
C TYR A 429 13.42 11.55 27.78
N SER A 430 12.61 10.62 28.29
CA SER A 430 12.87 9.18 28.20
C SER A 430 12.66 8.57 26.82
N ASP A 431 11.88 9.25 25.97
CA ASP A 431 11.54 8.82 24.61
C ASP A 431 12.50 9.39 23.54
N GLY A 432 13.71 9.77 23.91
CA GLY A 432 14.73 10.23 22.97
C GLY A 432 15.50 9.10 22.27
N TYR A 433 16.39 9.47 21.35
CA TYR A 433 17.34 8.53 20.74
C TYR A 433 18.49 8.18 21.70
N ILE A 434 19.05 6.98 21.52
CA ILE A 434 20.24 6.51 22.27
C ILE A 434 21.41 6.42 21.28
N GLY A 435 22.51 7.10 21.60
CA GLY A 435 23.67 7.26 20.73
C GLY A 435 24.26 8.68 20.81
N SER A 436 25.44 8.87 20.20
CA SER A 436 26.06 10.19 20.04
C SER A 436 25.33 11.07 19.02
N ILE A 437 24.70 10.44 18.02
CA ILE A 437 23.92 11.07 16.96
C ILE A 437 22.61 10.28 16.74
N PRO A 438 21.58 10.89 16.12
CA PRO A 438 20.35 10.19 15.75
C PRO A 438 20.61 8.93 14.91
N GLY A 439 19.91 7.83 15.22
CA GLY A 439 20.14 6.54 14.57
C GLY A 439 19.95 6.55 13.05
N ILE A 440 18.97 7.31 12.53
CA ILE A 440 18.77 7.46 11.08
C ILE A 440 19.95 8.15 10.40
N ILE A 441 20.57 9.14 11.07
CA ILE A 441 21.78 9.83 10.57
C ILE A 441 22.95 8.85 10.55
N GLU A 442 23.15 8.11 11.64
CA GLU A 442 24.21 7.11 11.76
C GLU A 442 24.09 6.00 10.70
N GLU A 443 22.90 5.42 10.54
CA GLU A 443 22.66 4.37 9.53
C GLU A 443 22.81 4.89 8.10
N THR A 444 22.47 6.16 7.84
CA THR A 444 22.70 6.80 6.55
C THR A 444 24.19 6.98 6.27
N LEU A 445 24.94 7.49 7.25
CA LEU A 445 26.38 7.69 7.16
C LEU A 445 27.10 6.37 6.87
N GLU A 446 26.80 5.32 7.64
CA GLU A 446 27.42 4.01 7.47
C GLU A 446 27.03 3.34 6.15
N ALA A 447 25.80 3.52 5.67
CA ALA A 447 25.40 3.06 4.34
C ALA A 447 26.23 3.75 3.23
N LEU A 448 26.37 5.08 3.27
CA LEU A 448 27.11 5.83 2.26
C LEU A 448 28.62 5.54 2.28
N ARG A 449 29.22 5.40 3.47
CA ARG A 449 30.63 4.97 3.63
C ARG A 449 30.89 3.63 2.92
N ASN A 450 29.90 2.76 2.89
CA ASN A 450 29.95 1.45 2.22
C ASN A 450 29.36 1.45 0.80
N ARG A 451 29.17 2.63 0.18
CA ARG A 451 28.64 2.81 -1.18
C ARG A 451 27.24 2.22 -1.41
N GLN A 452 26.46 2.09 -0.34
CA GLN A 452 25.06 1.65 -0.42
C GLN A 452 24.18 2.85 -0.78
N PRO A 453 23.34 2.79 -1.83
CA PRO A 453 22.41 3.87 -2.18
C PRO A 453 21.37 4.08 -1.07
N VAL A 454 21.09 5.35 -0.72
CA VAL A 454 20.14 5.72 0.34
C VAL A 454 19.01 6.59 -0.20
N TYR A 455 17.80 6.07 -0.12
CA TYR A 455 16.54 6.75 -0.41
C TYR A 455 16.04 7.46 0.85
N ILE A 456 15.89 8.79 0.82
CA ILE A 456 15.55 9.60 2.00
C ILE A 456 14.12 10.12 1.89
N ALA A 457 13.20 9.60 2.70
CA ALA A 457 11.81 10.01 2.77
C ALA A 457 11.60 11.06 3.89
N GLY A 458 11.98 12.31 3.61
CA GLY A 458 11.94 13.41 4.58
C GLY A 458 10.55 13.97 4.90
N GLY A 459 9.52 13.65 4.11
CA GLY A 459 8.16 14.17 4.34
C GLY A 459 7.53 13.72 5.66
N PHE A 460 8.01 12.61 6.21
CA PHE A 460 7.53 12.02 7.46
C PHE A 460 8.13 12.65 8.73
N GLY A 461 8.99 13.66 8.59
CA GLY A 461 9.55 14.41 9.73
C GLY A 461 10.84 13.80 10.30
N GLY A 462 11.23 14.30 11.46
CA GLY A 462 12.35 13.75 12.24
C GLY A 462 13.73 13.87 11.59
N ALA A 463 14.60 12.93 11.93
CA ALA A 463 16.00 12.91 11.49
C ALA A 463 16.14 12.77 9.97
N ALA A 464 15.26 12.00 9.30
CA ALA A 464 15.22 11.90 7.84
C ALA A 464 14.91 13.26 7.19
N ALA A 465 13.99 14.03 7.77
CA ALA A 465 13.66 15.38 7.30
C ALA A 465 14.85 16.34 7.51
N VAL A 466 15.51 16.27 8.67
CA VAL A 466 16.74 17.05 8.96
C VAL A 466 17.83 16.76 7.92
N LEU A 467 18.07 15.47 7.61
CA LEU A 467 19.03 15.06 6.57
C LEU A 467 18.65 15.63 5.21
N ALA A 468 17.42 15.37 4.76
CA ALA A 468 16.94 15.79 3.45
C ALA A 468 17.05 17.31 3.26
N ARG A 469 16.77 18.09 4.31
CA ARG A 469 16.91 19.55 4.32
C ARG A 469 18.38 19.97 4.29
N SER A 470 19.22 19.33 5.11
CA SER A 470 20.63 19.72 5.28
C SER A 470 21.49 19.42 4.06
N ILE A 471 21.16 18.39 3.27
CA ILE A 471 21.87 18.06 2.02
C ILE A 471 21.20 18.64 0.78
N GLY A 472 20.16 19.48 0.96
CA GLY A 472 19.53 20.23 -0.12
C GLY A 472 18.70 19.38 -1.09
N LEU A 473 18.03 18.31 -0.64
CA LEU A 473 17.18 17.50 -1.50
C LEU A 473 15.93 18.25 -1.99
N ALA A 474 15.34 19.09 -1.14
CA ALA A 474 14.19 19.92 -1.49
C ALA A 474 14.06 21.14 -0.56
N ASP A 475 13.39 22.19 -1.04
CA ASP A 475 13.23 23.45 -0.31
C ASP A 475 12.12 23.41 0.75
N LYS A 476 11.07 22.61 0.51
CA LYS A 476 9.84 22.58 1.31
C LYS A 476 9.77 21.34 2.20
N ILE A 477 10.84 21.03 2.92
CA ILE A 477 10.88 19.89 3.84
C ILE A 477 10.42 20.39 5.22
N PRO A 478 9.47 19.69 5.88
CA PRO A 478 8.80 20.23 7.04
C PRO A 478 9.62 19.99 8.33
N VAL A 479 10.72 20.73 8.48
CA VAL A 479 11.59 20.68 9.67
C VAL A 479 11.44 21.98 10.47
N PRO A 480 11.05 21.92 11.76
CA PRO A 480 11.08 23.09 12.63
C PRO A 480 12.50 23.64 12.75
N LYS A 481 12.67 24.96 12.60
CA LYS A 481 13.99 25.60 12.69
C LYS A 481 14.73 25.26 13.99
N GLN A 482 14.02 25.24 15.11
CA GLN A 482 14.57 24.86 16.42
C GLN A 482 15.15 23.44 16.43
N THR A 483 14.47 22.48 15.79
CA THR A 483 14.94 21.09 15.68
C THR A 483 16.19 21.02 14.81
N LEU A 484 16.19 21.71 13.66
CA LEU A 484 17.34 21.76 12.78
C LEU A 484 18.55 22.36 13.50
N ASP A 485 18.36 23.51 14.15
CA ASP A 485 19.40 24.19 14.92
C ASP A 485 19.91 23.25 16.01
N ALA A 486 19.04 22.66 16.84
CA ALA A 486 19.45 21.76 17.93
C ALA A 486 20.29 20.57 17.45
N VAL A 487 19.93 19.94 16.33
CA VAL A 487 20.73 18.85 15.75
C VAL A 487 22.09 19.36 15.26
N LEU A 488 22.15 20.53 14.61
CA LEU A 488 23.40 21.10 14.09
C LEU A 488 24.32 21.71 15.16
N HIS A 489 23.81 22.01 16.36
CA HIS A 489 24.63 22.42 17.51
C HIS A 489 25.47 21.25 18.07
N ASN A 490 25.09 20.00 17.81
CA ASN A 490 25.91 18.85 18.15
C ASN A 490 27.01 18.66 17.08
N ASP A 491 28.27 18.83 17.49
CA ASP A 491 29.43 18.74 16.59
C ASP A 491 29.48 17.42 15.81
N MET A 492 29.21 16.29 16.47
CA MET A 492 29.21 14.97 15.82
C MET A 492 28.09 14.84 14.80
N CYS A 493 26.92 15.44 15.04
CA CYS A 493 25.83 15.44 14.08
C CYS A 493 26.16 16.31 12.87
N ARG A 494 26.74 17.50 13.09
CA ARG A 494 27.14 18.40 12.01
C ARG A 494 28.19 17.75 11.11
N ASP A 495 29.24 17.19 11.71
CA ASP A 495 30.33 16.54 10.97
C ASP A 495 29.80 15.33 10.17
N ALA A 496 28.91 14.53 10.75
CA ALA A 496 28.26 13.42 10.06
C ALA A 496 27.38 13.90 8.87
N ILE A 497 26.61 14.97 9.06
CA ILE A 497 25.76 15.54 7.99
C ILE A 497 26.61 16.12 6.86
N ASP A 498 27.73 16.76 7.18
CA ASP A 498 28.65 17.31 6.18
C ASP A 498 29.30 16.18 5.35
N GLU A 499 29.75 15.09 6.00
CA GLU A 499 30.26 13.90 5.30
C GLU A 499 29.19 13.25 4.41
N ILE A 500 27.94 13.16 4.90
CA ILE A 500 26.80 12.68 4.11
C ILE A 500 26.59 13.60 2.90
N ARG A 501 26.62 14.93 3.07
CA ARG A 501 26.41 15.89 1.98
C ARG A 501 27.45 15.72 0.88
N GLU A 502 28.71 15.50 1.23
CA GLU A 502 29.80 15.29 0.29
C GLU A 502 29.71 13.93 -0.43
N SER A 503 29.24 12.89 0.28
CA SER A 503 29.18 11.52 -0.24
C SER A 503 27.88 11.18 -0.98
N TYR A 504 26.81 11.97 -0.78
CA TYR A 504 25.49 11.66 -1.31
C TYR A 504 25.40 11.91 -2.82
N ARG A 505 25.08 10.86 -3.58
CA ARG A 505 25.05 10.87 -5.04
C ARG A 505 23.66 10.54 -5.56
N ARG A 506 22.99 11.54 -6.14
CA ARG A 506 21.61 11.43 -6.66
C ARG A 506 21.51 10.50 -7.88
N ASP A 507 22.55 10.46 -8.69
CA ASP A 507 22.67 9.64 -9.90
C ASP A 507 22.54 8.14 -9.62
N VAL A 508 22.98 7.68 -8.45
CA VAL A 508 22.96 6.26 -8.06
C VAL A 508 21.53 5.78 -7.70
N LEU A 509 20.61 6.70 -7.45
CA LEU A 509 19.20 6.37 -7.15
C LEU A 509 18.41 5.96 -8.39
N CYS A 510 18.92 6.22 -9.59
CA CYS A 510 18.22 5.99 -10.86
C CYS A 510 16.82 6.63 -10.90
N LEU A 511 16.67 7.78 -10.23
CA LEU A 511 15.48 8.61 -10.19
C LEU A 511 15.74 9.96 -10.86
N GLU A 512 14.69 10.53 -11.46
CA GLU A 512 14.73 11.89 -12.00
C GLU A 512 14.80 12.93 -10.87
N GLU A 513 15.25 14.15 -11.16
CA GLU A 513 15.43 15.17 -10.12
C GLU A 513 14.11 15.52 -9.41
N GLU A 514 13.01 15.54 -10.16
CA GLU A 514 11.66 15.75 -9.61
C GLU A 514 11.21 14.60 -8.71
N ASP A 515 11.54 13.36 -9.08
CA ASP A 515 11.26 12.17 -8.28
C ASP A 515 12.02 12.18 -6.94
N VAL A 516 13.29 12.61 -6.96
CA VAL A 516 14.10 12.74 -5.74
C VAL A 516 13.51 13.82 -4.83
N LYS A 517 13.12 14.98 -5.38
CA LYS A 517 12.43 16.05 -4.63
C LYS A 517 11.10 15.56 -4.06
N LYS A 518 10.33 14.82 -4.85
CA LYS A 518 9.04 14.26 -4.44
C LYS A 518 9.21 13.24 -3.32
N LEU A 519 10.16 12.31 -3.43
CA LEU A 519 10.49 11.34 -2.39
C LEU A 519 10.85 12.04 -1.07
N ALA A 520 11.65 13.11 -1.15
CA ALA A 520 12.10 13.86 0.03
C ALA A 520 10.97 14.64 0.73
N THR A 521 9.86 14.96 0.05
CA THR A 521 8.80 15.84 0.57
C THR A 521 7.46 15.15 0.78
N THR A 522 7.21 14.03 0.10
CA THR A 522 5.90 13.37 0.13
C THR A 522 5.59 12.75 1.49
N GLN A 523 4.33 12.88 1.89
CA GLN A 523 3.75 12.26 3.08
C GLN A 523 2.85 11.08 2.72
N ARG A 524 2.83 10.69 1.44
CA ARG A 524 1.98 9.61 0.94
C ARG A 524 2.79 8.31 0.91
N PRO A 525 2.42 7.30 1.72
CA PRO A 525 3.05 5.97 1.70
C PRO A 525 3.24 5.39 0.29
N SER A 526 2.24 5.57 -0.57
CA SER A 526 2.21 4.98 -1.90
C SER A 526 3.21 5.60 -2.86
N GLU A 527 3.44 6.91 -2.73
CA GLU A 527 4.44 7.63 -3.51
C GLU A 527 5.85 7.21 -3.09
N VAL A 528 6.12 7.06 -1.79
CA VAL A 528 7.42 6.58 -1.30
C VAL A 528 7.71 5.18 -1.82
N GLY A 529 6.80 4.22 -1.60
CA GLY A 529 7.00 2.84 -2.03
C GLY A 529 7.19 2.73 -3.54
N GLY A 530 6.40 3.46 -4.32
CA GLY A 530 6.50 3.50 -5.77
C GLY A 530 7.80 4.13 -6.28
N LEU A 531 8.26 5.25 -5.70
CA LEU A 531 9.50 5.92 -6.06
C LEU A 531 10.72 5.07 -5.74
N VAL A 532 10.74 4.44 -4.56
CA VAL A 532 11.83 3.54 -4.18
C VAL A 532 11.93 2.38 -5.15
N VAL A 533 10.82 1.69 -5.46
CA VAL A 533 10.84 0.57 -6.42
C VAL A 533 11.21 1.03 -7.83
N LYS A 534 10.72 2.19 -8.30
CA LYS A 534 11.12 2.78 -9.59
C LYS A 534 12.64 2.94 -9.68
N GLY A 535 13.27 3.50 -8.64
CA GLY A 535 14.73 3.66 -8.55
C GLY A 535 15.48 2.34 -8.52
N LEU A 536 15.04 1.39 -7.70
CA LEU A 536 15.66 0.06 -7.59
C LEU A 536 15.62 -0.73 -8.90
N VAL A 537 14.49 -0.68 -9.62
CA VAL A 537 14.34 -1.34 -10.93
C VAL A 537 15.27 -0.70 -11.96
N GLY A 538 15.40 0.63 -11.94
CA GLY A 538 16.38 1.35 -12.75
C GLY A 538 17.82 0.89 -12.46
N HIS A 539 18.18 0.79 -11.17
CA HIS A 539 19.52 0.40 -10.72
C HIS A 539 19.91 -1.00 -11.19
N LYS A 540 18.99 -1.97 -11.17
CA LYS A 540 19.31 -3.31 -11.67
C LYS A 540 19.55 -3.32 -13.17
N ARG A 541 18.76 -2.56 -13.95
CA ARG A 541 18.93 -2.46 -15.41
C ARG A 541 20.29 -1.89 -15.80
N THR A 542 20.76 -0.86 -15.10
CA THR A 542 22.10 -0.29 -15.34
C THR A 542 23.22 -1.27 -14.98
N CYS A 543 23.02 -2.12 -13.97
CA CYS A 543 24.00 -3.15 -13.60
C CYS A 543 24.00 -4.36 -14.54
N THR A 544 22.87 -4.71 -15.17
CA THR A 544 22.78 -5.82 -16.12
C THR A 544 23.17 -5.45 -17.55
N ASN A 545 23.05 -4.18 -17.92
CA ASN A 545 23.51 -3.64 -19.21
C ASN A 545 24.68 -2.65 -18.98
N PRO A 546 25.88 -3.10 -18.59
CA PRO A 546 27.05 -2.27 -18.74
C PRO A 546 27.32 -2.16 -20.25
N SER A 547 26.98 -1.00 -20.82
CA SER A 547 27.30 -0.52 -22.17
C SER A 547 28.16 -1.46 -23.05
N ASP A 548 27.56 -1.92 -24.16
CA ASP A 548 28.28 -2.32 -25.38
C ASP A 548 29.33 -1.28 -25.81
#